data_AF-A0A9E4AEY2-F1
#
_entry.id   AF-A0A9E4AEY2-F1
#
_cell.length_a   1.000
_cell.length_b   1.000
_cell.length_c   1.000
_cell.angle_alpha   90.00
_cell.angle_beta   90.00
_cell.angle_gamma   90.00
#
_symmetry.space_group_name_H-M   'P 1'
#
loop_
_entity.id
_entity.type
_entity.pdbx_description
1 polymer ?
#
loop_
_entity_poly.entity_id
_entity_poly.type
_entity_poly.pdbx_seq_one_letter_code
_entity_poly.pdbx_strand_id
1 'polypeptide(L)'
;MTKTVEKVQKANTTLKINICHALKNFMLILILLFVTTLYATAVDHDKDPIITLLKFDAIPAITKPQFVPAGKAKLDANAPVIGVNFNGESHAYSLYLLNGHEIVNDVVGGKKIATTW
;
A
#
# COMPACT_ATOMS: atom_id res chain seq x y z
N MET A 1 59.65 -4.84 39.13
CA MET A 1 58.36 -4.78 39.86
C MET A 1 57.42 -3.70 39.31
N THR A 2 57.94 -2.53 38.90
CA THR A 2 57.18 -1.40 38.32
C THR A 2 56.48 -1.68 36.99
N LYS A 3 57.13 -2.35 36.02
CA LYS A 3 56.53 -2.65 34.70
C LYS A 3 55.27 -3.55 34.77
N THR A 4 55.20 -4.42 35.78
CA THR A 4 54.04 -5.33 35.98
C THR A 4 52.82 -4.57 36.51
N VAL A 5 53.03 -3.62 37.42
CA VAL A 5 51.95 -2.78 37.98
C VAL A 5 51.35 -1.85 36.92
N GLU A 6 52.20 -1.24 36.07
CA GLU A 6 51.74 -0.40 34.96
C GLU A 6 50.91 -1.18 33.93
N LYS A 7 51.30 -2.42 33.62
CA LYS A 7 50.57 -3.29 32.68
C LYS A 7 49.18 -3.66 33.23
N VAL A 8 49.07 -3.96 34.52
CA VAL A 8 47.80 -4.25 35.20
C VAL A 8 46.91 -3.00 35.24
N GLN A 9 47.47 -1.82 35.53
CA GLN A 9 46.71 -0.57 35.54
C GLN A 9 46.18 -0.20 34.16
N LYS A 10 46.99 -0.35 33.10
CA LYS A 10 46.56 -0.11 31.71
C LYS A 10 45.46 -1.09 31.29
N ALA A 11 45.57 -2.37 31.65
CA ALA A 11 44.54 -3.37 31.39
C ALA A 11 43.22 -3.03 32.09
N ASN A 12 43.26 -2.60 33.36
CA ASN A 12 42.09 -2.17 34.12
C ASN A 12 41.43 -0.91 33.53
N THR A 13 42.22 0.06 33.07
CA THR A 13 41.71 1.26 32.40
C THR A 13 41.05 0.93 31.06
N THR A 14 41.68 0.09 30.23
CA THR A 14 41.09 -0.38 28.97
C THR A 14 39.79 -1.16 29.20
N LEU A 15 39.74 -2.03 30.22
CA LEU A 15 38.54 -2.77 30.59
C LEU A 15 37.40 -1.82 30.99
N LYS A 16 37.68 -0.82 31.83
CA LYS A 16 36.69 0.21 32.21
C LYS A 16 36.17 1.01 31.03
N ILE A 17 37.04 1.42 30.10
CA ILE A 17 36.64 2.17 28.90
C ILE A 17 35.73 1.31 28.00
N ASN A 18 36.10 0.05 27.78
CA ASN A 18 35.31 -0.87 26.96
C ASN A 18 33.92 -1.13 27.57
N ILE A 19 33.85 -1.26 28.90
CA ILE A 19 32.58 -1.39 29.63
C ILE A 19 31.74 -0.10 29.50
N CYS A 20 32.34 1.08 29.67
CA CYS A 20 31.62 2.36 29.49
C CYS A 20 31.11 2.56 28.05
N HIS A 21 31.89 2.18 27.03
CA HIS A 21 31.44 2.22 25.63
C HIS A 21 30.32 1.20 25.37
N ALA A 22 30.46 -0.02 25.88
CA ALA A 22 29.43 -1.05 25.75
C ALA A 22 28.11 -0.62 26.42
N LEU A 23 28.18 -0.03 27.61
CA LEU A 23 27.03 0.51 28.33
C LEU A 23 26.39 1.70 27.58
N LYS A 24 27.20 2.60 27.03
CA LYS A 24 26.71 3.74 26.23
C LYS A 24 26.04 3.28 24.94
N ASN A 25 26.62 2.31 24.24
CA ASN A 25 26.03 1.74 23.02
C ASN A 25 24.75 0.96 23.33
N PHE A 26 24.73 0.21 24.43
CA PHE A 26 23.53 -0.49 24.89
C PHE A 26 22.41 0.48 25.25
N MET A 27 22.74 1.57 25.96
CA MET A 27 21.77 2.63 26.27
C MET A 27 21.26 3.32 25.00
N LEU A 28 22.13 3.56 24.01
CA LEU A 28 21.74 4.15 22.73
C LEU A 28 20.80 3.24 21.94
N ILE A 29 21.05 1.93 21.93
CA ILE A 29 20.19 0.92 21.30
C ILE A 29 18.84 0.86 22.02
N LEU A 30 18.83 0.88 23.35
CA LEU A 30 17.59 0.91 24.14
C LEU A 30 16.76 2.17 23.86
N ILE A 31 17.40 3.34 23.76
CA ILE A 31 16.72 4.59 23.40
C ILE A 31 16.15 4.47 21.99
N LEU A 32 16.91 3.94 21.03
CA LEU A 32 16.45 3.77 19.65
C LEU A 32 15.23 2.83 19.58
N LEU A 33 15.29 1.67 20.25
CA LEU A 33 14.19 0.71 20.32
C LEU A 33 12.94 1.30 21.00
N PHE A 34 13.13 2.07 22.07
CA PHE A 34 12.05 2.74 22.77
C PHE A 34 11.37 3.79 21.88
N VAL A 35 12.17 4.63 21.22
CA VAL A 35 11.70 5.67 20.28
C VAL A 35 10.92 5.03 19.12
N THR A 36 11.40 3.92 18.54
CA THR A 36 10.66 3.22 17.46
C THR A 36 9.31 2.67 17.93
N THR A 37 9.22 2.21 19.17
CA THR A 37 7.97 1.66 19.72
C THR A 37 6.94 2.77 19.96
N LEU A 38 7.40 3.98 20.34
CA LEU A 38 6.55 5.15 20.55
C LEU A 38 5.93 5.68 19.25
N TYR A 39 6.62 5.54 18.12
CA TYR A 39 6.11 5.94 16.79
C TYR A 39 5.25 4.86 16.12
N ALA A 40 5.19 3.64 16.68
CA ALA A 40 4.46 2.51 16.08
C ALA A 40 2.98 2.42 16.50
N THR A 41 2.38 3.49 17.02
CA THR A 41 0.94 3.51 17.26
C THR A 41 0.22 3.64 15.92
N ALA A 42 -0.65 2.67 15.61
CA ALA A 42 -1.60 2.83 14.51
C ALA A 42 -2.45 4.09 14.77
N VAL A 43 -2.61 4.94 13.76
CA VAL A 43 -3.52 6.08 13.84
C VAL A 43 -4.94 5.51 13.94
N ASP A 44 -5.61 5.83 15.04
CA ASP A 44 -7.02 5.50 15.26
C ASP A 44 -7.88 6.47 14.44
N HIS A 45 -8.47 5.97 13.36
CA HIS A 45 -9.36 6.71 12.47
C HIS A 45 -10.85 6.55 12.84
N ASP A 46 -11.20 5.87 13.95
CA ASP A 46 -12.60 5.58 14.31
C ASP A 46 -13.41 6.86 14.59
N LYS A 47 -12.73 7.98 14.88
CA LYS A 47 -13.37 9.26 15.20
C LYS A 47 -13.36 10.26 14.06
N ASP A 48 -12.80 9.89 12.90
CA ASP A 48 -12.82 10.78 11.75
C ASP A 48 -14.26 10.99 11.28
N PRO A 49 -14.68 12.24 10.99
CA PRO A 49 -16.03 12.50 10.52
C PRO A 49 -16.24 11.86 9.14
N ILE A 50 -17.40 11.24 8.93
CA ILE A 50 -17.83 10.81 7.59
C ILE A 50 -18.14 12.07 6.78
N ILE A 51 -17.36 12.30 5.73
CA ILE A 51 -17.54 13.44 4.82
C ILE A 51 -18.04 12.92 3.47
N THR A 52 -19.17 13.46 3.02
CA THR A 52 -19.70 13.20 1.67
C THR A 52 -18.97 14.08 0.65
N LEU A 53 -18.06 13.50 -0.13
CA LEU A 53 -17.31 14.23 -1.17
C LEU A 53 -18.13 14.47 -2.44
N LEU A 54 -18.92 13.48 -2.83
CA LEU A 54 -19.75 13.51 -4.02
C LEU A 54 -21.21 13.37 -3.62
N LYS A 55 -22.10 14.05 -4.36
CA LYS A 55 -23.54 13.81 -4.23
C LYS A 55 -23.86 12.33 -4.51
N PHE A 56 -24.99 11.87 -3.98
CA PHE A 56 -25.54 10.56 -4.31
C PHE A 56 -25.60 10.39 -5.84
N ASP A 57 -25.13 9.24 -6.33
CA ASP A 57 -25.13 8.86 -7.76
C ASP A 57 -24.36 9.82 -8.69
N ALA A 58 -23.34 10.50 -8.17
CA ALA A 58 -22.47 11.36 -8.99
C ALA A 58 -21.63 10.60 -10.03
N ILE A 59 -21.45 9.29 -9.86
CA ILE A 59 -20.71 8.40 -10.76
C ILE A 59 -21.69 7.31 -11.23
N PRO A 60 -22.50 7.61 -12.26
CA PRO A 60 -23.66 6.79 -12.57
C PRO A 60 -23.28 5.49 -13.27
N ALA A 61 -24.00 4.42 -12.96
CA ALA A 61 -23.84 3.16 -13.66
C ALA A 61 -24.26 3.24 -15.13
N ILE A 62 -23.56 2.51 -16.00
CA ILE A 62 -23.99 2.26 -17.37
C ILE A 62 -24.91 1.05 -17.37
N THR A 63 -26.18 1.26 -17.73
CA THR A 63 -27.21 0.21 -17.72
C THR A 63 -27.54 -0.34 -19.11
N LYS A 64 -27.06 0.33 -20.16
CA LYS A 64 -27.26 -0.05 -21.57
C LYS A 64 -25.93 0.13 -22.32
N PRO A 65 -24.91 -0.68 -22.01
CA PRO A 65 -23.60 -0.54 -22.63
C PRO A 65 -23.69 -0.69 -24.14
N GLN A 66 -22.84 0.04 -24.85
CA GLN A 66 -22.67 -0.06 -26.30
C GLN A 66 -21.21 -0.36 -26.58
N PHE A 67 -20.97 -1.36 -27.42
CA PHE A 67 -19.63 -1.84 -27.73
C PHE A 67 -19.24 -1.48 -29.15
N VAL A 68 -17.93 -1.29 -29.33
CA VAL A 68 -17.31 -1.19 -30.65
C VAL A 68 -16.40 -2.40 -30.87
N PRO A 69 -16.19 -2.84 -32.12
CA PRO A 69 -15.18 -3.85 -32.41
C PRO A 69 -13.80 -3.41 -31.89
N ALA A 70 -12.98 -4.36 -31.42
CA ALA A 70 -11.68 -4.08 -30.81
C ALA A 70 -10.79 -3.15 -31.68
N GLY A 71 -10.73 -3.39 -32.99
CA GLY A 71 -9.95 -2.56 -33.92
C GLY A 71 -10.49 -1.14 -34.15
N LYS A 72 -11.66 -0.80 -33.61
CA LYS A 72 -12.26 0.54 -33.65
C LYS A 72 -12.27 1.21 -32.27
N ALA A 73 -11.79 0.53 -31.22
CA ALA A 73 -11.70 1.10 -29.89
C ALA A 73 -10.69 2.25 -29.89
N LYS A 74 -11.09 3.40 -29.34
CA LYS A 74 -10.22 4.57 -29.16
C LYS A 74 -9.53 4.48 -27.81
N LEU A 75 -8.66 3.49 -27.67
CA LEU A 75 -7.87 3.24 -26.46
C LEU A 75 -6.40 3.25 -26.83
N ASP A 76 -5.56 3.73 -25.92
CA ASP A 76 -4.12 3.57 -26.05
C ASP A 76 -3.76 2.08 -26.07
N ALA A 77 -2.66 1.72 -26.74
CA ALA A 77 -2.24 0.32 -26.87
C ALA A 77 -2.04 -0.39 -25.51
N ASN A 78 -1.71 0.37 -24.46
CA ASN A 78 -1.49 -0.13 -23.10
C ASN A 78 -2.63 0.25 -22.14
N ALA A 79 -3.77 0.73 -22.64
CA ALA A 79 -4.89 1.11 -21.79
C ALA A 79 -5.41 -0.11 -21.02
N PRO A 80 -5.59 0.00 -19.69
CA PRO A 80 -6.10 -1.11 -18.91
C PRO A 80 -7.58 -1.35 -19.22
N VAL A 81 -7.94 -2.62 -19.31
CA VAL A 81 -9.32 -3.09 -19.52
C VAL A 81 -9.63 -4.27 -18.62
N ILE A 82 -10.89 -4.40 -18.22
CA ILE A 82 -11.42 -5.66 -17.69
C ILE A 82 -11.93 -6.46 -18.89
N GLY A 83 -11.39 -7.66 -19.11
CA GLY A 83 -11.88 -8.58 -20.13
C GLY A 83 -12.81 -9.62 -19.51
N VAL A 84 -13.98 -9.85 -20.12
CA VAL A 84 -14.90 -10.92 -19.72
C VAL A 84 -15.17 -11.80 -20.93
N ASN A 85 -14.92 -13.10 -20.78
CA ASN A 85 -15.29 -14.12 -21.75
C ASN A 85 -16.23 -15.13 -21.08
N PHE A 86 -17.43 -15.29 -21.63
CA PHE A 86 -18.41 -16.25 -21.14
C PHE A 86 -19.23 -16.82 -22.29
N ASN A 87 -19.40 -18.15 -22.33
CA ASN A 87 -20.12 -18.87 -23.40
C ASN A 87 -19.73 -18.45 -24.84
N GLY A 88 -18.45 -18.16 -25.08
CA GLY A 88 -17.94 -17.77 -26.40
C GLY A 88 -18.18 -16.31 -26.80
N GLU A 89 -18.85 -15.51 -25.95
CA GLU A 89 -18.98 -14.07 -26.10
C GLU A 89 -17.91 -13.38 -25.25
N SER A 90 -17.24 -12.36 -25.81
CA SER A 90 -16.14 -11.65 -25.16
C SER A 90 -16.32 -10.15 -25.24
N HIS A 91 -16.40 -9.50 -24.08
CA HIS A 91 -16.48 -8.04 -23.96
C HIS A 91 -15.25 -7.51 -23.21
N ALA A 92 -14.87 -6.27 -23.51
CA ALA A 92 -13.79 -5.56 -22.83
C ALA A 92 -14.29 -4.19 -22.34
N TYR A 93 -14.01 -3.87 -21.09
CA TYR A 93 -14.47 -2.66 -20.41
C TYR A 93 -13.26 -1.78 -20.08
N SER A 94 -13.25 -0.55 -20.61
CA SER A 94 -12.17 0.41 -20.32
C SER A 94 -12.26 0.89 -18.87
N LEU A 95 -11.15 0.81 -18.13
CA LEU A 95 -11.09 1.40 -16.79
C LEU A 95 -11.27 2.92 -16.85
N TYR A 96 -10.74 3.59 -17.88
CA TYR A 96 -10.91 5.05 -18.03
C TYR A 96 -12.38 5.47 -18.15
N LEU A 97 -13.21 4.63 -18.75
CA LEU A 97 -14.64 4.86 -18.84
C LEU A 97 -15.34 4.51 -17.51
N LEU A 98 -14.93 3.41 -16.87
CA LEU A 98 -15.44 3.05 -15.54
C LEU A 98 -15.05 4.06 -14.45
N ASN A 99 -14.01 4.89 -14.64
CA ASN A 99 -13.66 5.99 -13.72
C ASN A 99 -14.82 6.99 -13.54
N GLY A 100 -15.58 7.23 -14.61
CA GLY A 100 -16.77 8.08 -14.58
C GLY A 100 -18.07 7.29 -14.41
N HIS A 101 -17.99 5.96 -14.43
CA HIS A 101 -19.12 5.03 -14.48
C HIS A 101 -18.77 3.74 -13.73
N GLU A 102 -18.66 3.82 -12.40
CA GLU A 102 -18.12 2.79 -11.52
C GLU A 102 -18.62 1.36 -11.81
N ILE A 103 -19.85 1.23 -12.32
CA ILE A 103 -20.47 -0.03 -12.69
C ILE A 103 -20.97 -0.03 -14.14
N VAL A 104 -20.71 -1.11 -14.87
CA VAL A 104 -21.40 -1.45 -16.12
C VAL A 104 -22.24 -2.71 -15.91
N ASN A 105 -23.56 -2.58 -16.06
CA ASN A 105 -24.50 -3.70 -16.04
C ASN A 105 -24.66 -4.25 -17.46
N ASP A 106 -24.19 -5.46 -17.68
CA ASP A 106 -24.13 -6.09 -19.00
C ASP A 106 -24.68 -7.52 -19.01
N VAL A 107 -24.85 -8.08 -20.20
CA VAL A 107 -25.14 -9.48 -20.44
C VAL A 107 -24.08 -10.05 -21.37
N VAL A 108 -23.27 -10.99 -20.88
CA VAL A 108 -22.22 -11.66 -21.66
C VAL A 108 -22.52 -13.15 -21.73
N GLY A 109 -22.65 -13.71 -22.93
CA GLY A 109 -22.93 -15.13 -23.14
C GLY A 109 -24.27 -15.56 -22.54
N GLY A 110 -25.24 -14.64 -22.51
CA GLY A 110 -26.54 -14.81 -21.84
C GLY A 110 -26.52 -14.67 -20.31
N LYS A 111 -25.38 -14.39 -19.69
CA LYS A 111 -25.24 -14.21 -18.24
C LYS A 111 -25.23 -12.72 -17.87
N LYS A 112 -26.14 -12.31 -16.99
CA LYS A 112 -26.12 -10.97 -16.37
C LYS A 112 -24.87 -10.82 -15.50
N ILE A 113 -24.14 -9.73 -15.68
CA ILE A 113 -22.97 -9.36 -14.89
C ILE A 113 -23.02 -7.88 -14.53
N ALA A 114 -22.26 -7.52 -13.49
CA ALA A 114 -21.93 -6.15 -13.15
C ALA A 114 -20.40 -6.05 -13.10
N THR A 115 -19.81 -5.31 -14.04
CA THR A 115 -18.36 -5.06 -14.07
C THR A 115 -18.06 -3.79 -13.29
N THR A 116 -17.10 -3.86 -12.35
CA THR A 116 -16.66 -2.77 -11.47
C THR A 116 -15.14 -2.81 -11.28
N TRP A 117 -14.53 -1.72 -10.82
CA TRP A 117 -13.10 -1.62 -10.52
C TRP A 117 -12.85 -0.74 -9.29
#